data_AF-A0A944YID4-F1
#
_entry.id   AF-A0A944YID4-F1
#
_cell.length_a   1.000
_cell.length_b   1.000
_cell.length_c   1.000
_cell.angle_alpha   90.00
_cell.angle_beta   90.00
_cell.angle_gamma   90.00
#
_symmetry.space_group_name_H-M   'P 1'
#
loop_
_entity.id
_entity.type
_entity.pdbx_description
1 polymer ?
#
loop_
_entity_poly.entity_id
_entity_poly.type
_entity_poly.pdbx_seq_one_letter_code
_entity_poly.pdbx_strand_id
1 'polypeptide(L)'
;MINIFQRIVKRQARVYFLFLNFTFIGNSIFGADDFSIPEMGNVKVISKDNRSDDVFRAQRVNGKYFYYLNKLILQAEKKSGPFLSPSQFPHIAIKVKTAHAPGHQVSADLLDALLSFLSGRGFRSDQIMIVDRDEKTLIRGGFYSTGEKIGFYGKYRTFSSSSDTYYDPEWFHDSPMPPTIHDRSRFFLEYPNDRIKRLEEERKSYLPAILFLKDVFWINLSVATDHVNLGIDGAASNMTTGAISNHQRFLKKTTLAPAAVTEILAIPEFWEKRVYSILDMSQYQFANGGQFDAEFLDSDPSLLLSENPISLDYTALSIFKNIRKKNGFIERDESTLLLFKYAKELGLGEMNKIRVFDVY
;
A
#
# COMPACT_ATOMS: atom_id res chain seq x y z
N MET A 1 -10.39 -20.26 50.98
CA MET A 1 -9.30 -19.37 50.53
C MET A 1 -9.56 -19.07 49.06
N ILE A 2 -9.94 -17.82 48.79
CA ILE A 2 -10.62 -17.35 47.58
C ILE A 2 -9.68 -16.41 46.81
N ASN A 3 -9.74 -16.52 45.47
CA ASN A 3 -9.39 -15.58 44.39
C ASN A 3 -7.91 -15.31 44.05
N ILE A 4 -7.45 -15.72 42.86
CA ILE A 4 -7.62 -15.12 41.52
C ILE A 4 -6.72 -13.89 41.34
N PHE A 5 -5.68 -14.03 40.50
CA PHE A 5 -5.22 -12.95 39.63
C PHE A 5 -4.99 -13.51 38.23
N GLN A 6 -5.95 -13.22 37.36
CA GLN A 6 -5.85 -13.36 35.92
C GLN A 6 -4.66 -12.55 35.41
N ARG A 7 -3.71 -13.22 34.75
CA ARG A 7 -2.63 -12.58 34.02
C ARG A 7 -3.25 -12.01 32.74
N ILE A 8 -3.48 -10.70 32.72
CA ILE A 8 -3.92 -9.95 31.54
C ILE A 8 -2.85 -10.12 30.46
N VAL A 9 -3.16 -10.90 29.43
CA VAL A 9 -2.34 -11.05 28.23
C VAL A 9 -2.51 -9.78 27.39
N LYS A 10 -1.56 -8.85 27.51
CA LYS A 10 -1.38 -7.77 26.53
C LYS A 10 -1.01 -8.41 25.20
N ARG A 11 -1.92 -8.35 24.22
CA ARG A 11 -1.62 -8.72 22.82
C ARG A 11 -0.71 -7.65 22.22
N GLN A 12 0.60 -7.90 22.21
CA GLN A 12 1.54 -7.19 21.35
C GLN A 12 1.58 -7.91 20.01
N ALA A 13 1.23 -7.22 18.91
CA ALA A 13 1.52 -7.72 17.57
C ALA A 13 3.02 -7.57 17.31
N ARG A 14 3.83 -8.54 17.76
CA ARG A 14 5.20 -8.73 17.28
C ARG A 14 5.13 -9.64 16.06
N VAL A 15 5.26 -9.08 14.86
CA VAL A 15 5.45 -9.88 13.64
C VAL A 15 6.86 -10.47 13.69
N TYR A 16 6.96 -11.78 13.93
CA TYR A 16 8.22 -12.51 13.90
C TYR A 16 8.52 -12.98 12.47
N PHE A 17 9.78 -12.82 12.05
CA PHE A 17 10.30 -13.10 10.71
C PHE A 17 10.01 -14.52 10.19
N LEU A 18 9.74 -14.61 8.89
CA LEU A 18 9.85 -15.83 8.10
C LEU A 18 11.16 -15.75 7.29
N PHE A 19 12.21 -16.41 7.78
CA PHE A 19 13.43 -16.59 6.98
C PHE A 19 13.12 -17.56 5.84
N LEU A 20 13.07 -17.07 4.60
CA LEU A 20 13.16 -17.92 3.41
C LEU A 20 14.52 -18.63 3.43
N ASN A 21 14.52 -19.95 3.61
CA ASN A 21 15.71 -20.80 3.58
C ASN A 21 16.42 -20.67 2.22
N PHE A 22 17.50 -19.91 2.17
CA PHE A 22 18.47 -19.97 1.08
C PHE A 22 19.52 -21.02 1.43
N THR A 23 19.45 -22.20 0.83
CA THR A 23 20.56 -23.16 0.82
C THR A 23 21.69 -22.58 -0.02
N PHE A 24 22.66 -21.93 0.63
CA PHE A 24 23.96 -21.66 0.03
C PHE A 24 24.76 -22.97 0.01
N ILE A 25 24.93 -23.56 -1.18
CA ILE A 25 26.01 -24.51 -1.40
C ILE A 25 27.28 -23.67 -1.55
N GLY A 26 28.04 -23.57 -0.47
CA GLY A 26 29.31 -22.85 -0.43
C GLY A 26 30.24 -23.49 0.59
N ASN A 27 31.38 -23.96 0.10
CA ASN A 27 32.39 -24.71 0.84
C ASN A 27 32.80 -24.04 2.16
N SER A 28 33.00 -24.92 3.14
CA SER A 28 33.61 -24.75 4.45
C SER A 28 34.84 -23.85 4.47
N ILE A 29 34.84 -22.81 5.35
CA ILE A 29 36.00 -22.43 6.17
C ILE A 29 35.48 -22.02 7.57
N PHE A 30 36.19 -22.54 8.58
CA PHE A 30 35.92 -22.63 10.01
C PHE A 30 35.54 -21.34 10.77
N GLY A 31 34.64 -21.50 11.75
CA GLY A 31 34.67 -20.77 13.02
C GLY A 31 33.38 -20.07 13.43
N ALA A 32 32.39 -20.79 13.97
CA ALA A 32 31.38 -20.26 14.89
C ALA A 32 30.63 -21.42 15.55
N ASP A 33 30.45 -21.34 16.88
CA ASP A 33 29.78 -22.33 17.73
C ASP A 33 28.37 -22.72 17.23
N ASP A 34 28.04 -24.01 17.35
CA ASP A 34 26.72 -24.59 17.05
C ASP A 34 25.64 -23.97 17.95
N PHE A 35 24.90 -22.99 17.41
CA PHE A 35 23.62 -22.60 17.99
C PHE A 35 22.57 -23.65 17.62
N SER A 36 22.03 -24.30 18.64
CA SER A 36 20.87 -25.19 18.51
C SER A 36 19.69 -24.44 17.90
N ILE A 37 19.27 -24.87 16.71
CA ILE A 37 18.10 -24.36 16.01
C ILE A 37 16.86 -24.81 16.81
N PRO A 38 16.03 -23.89 17.34
CA PRO A 38 14.75 -24.27 17.90
C PRO A 38 13.85 -24.73 16.76
N GLU A 39 13.21 -25.89 16.88
CA GLU A 39 12.16 -26.33 15.94
C GLU A 39 11.01 -25.31 15.95
N MET A 40 10.99 -24.42 14.95
CA MET A 40 9.87 -23.52 14.71
C MET A 40 8.72 -24.30 14.06
N GLY A 41 7.66 -24.53 14.84
CA GLY A 41 6.40 -25.02 14.31
C GLY A 41 5.89 -24.12 13.18
N ASN A 42 5.48 -24.73 12.08
CA ASN A 42 4.86 -24.07 10.93
C ASN A 42 3.61 -23.28 11.36
N VAL A 43 3.75 -21.98 11.62
CA VAL A 43 2.59 -21.10 11.77
C VAL A 43 2.08 -20.78 10.37
N LYS A 44 1.17 -21.63 9.89
CA LYS A 44 0.32 -21.36 8.74
C LYS A 44 -0.65 -20.25 9.15
N VAL A 45 -0.35 -18.99 8.82
CA VAL A 45 -1.34 -17.90 8.89
C VAL A 45 -2.35 -18.15 7.78
N ILE A 46 -3.38 -18.94 8.06
CA ILE A 46 -4.53 -19.11 7.17
C ILE A 46 -5.64 -18.21 7.72
N SER A 47 -5.57 -16.91 7.43
CA SER A 47 -6.79 -16.13 7.32
C SER A 47 -7.34 -16.41 5.93
N LYS A 48 -8.32 -17.32 5.83
CA LYS A 48 -9.00 -17.53 4.55
C LYS A 48 -9.86 -16.29 4.30
N ASP A 49 -9.28 -15.29 3.65
CA ASP A 49 -10.01 -14.15 3.15
C ASP A 49 -11.01 -14.65 2.09
N ASN A 50 -12.29 -14.38 2.30
CA ASN A 50 -13.36 -14.77 1.39
C ASN A 50 -13.72 -13.64 0.41
N ARG A 51 -13.02 -12.50 0.49
CA ARG A 51 -13.20 -11.40 -0.46
C ARG A 51 -12.69 -11.78 -1.85
N SER A 52 -13.23 -11.12 -2.86
CA SER A 52 -12.92 -11.44 -4.24
C SER A 52 -11.58 -10.84 -4.67
N ASP A 53 -10.78 -11.63 -5.39
CA ASP A 53 -9.59 -11.18 -6.12
C ASP A 53 -9.94 -10.61 -7.52
N ASP A 54 -11.23 -10.60 -7.88
CA ASP A 54 -11.71 -10.16 -9.18
C ASP A 54 -11.43 -8.65 -9.41
N VAL A 55 -11.19 -8.29 -10.67
CA VAL A 55 -10.90 -6.91 -11.09
C VAL A 55 -12.00 -6.43 -12.03
N PHE A 56 -12.56 -5.26 -11.74
CA PHE A 56 -13.52 -4.58 -12.60
C PHE A 56 -12.80 -3.50 -13.38
N ARG A 57 -12.93 -3.52 -14.71
CA ARG A 57 -12.27 -2.59 -15.62
C ARG A 57 -13.29 -1.76 -16.37
N ALA A 58 -13.16 -0.44 -16.29
CA ALA A 58 -13.83 0.48 -17.20
C ALA A 58 -12.81 0.95 -18.24
N GLN A 59 -13.20 1.01 -19.50
CA GLN A 59 -12.36 1.54 -20.58
C GLN A 59 -12.95 2.84 -21.13
N ARG A 60 -12.09 3.67 -21.75
CA ARG A 60 -12.47 4.94 -22.38
C ARG A 60 -13.11 5.93 -21.42
N VAL A 61 -12.56 6.02 -20.21
CA VAL A 61 -13.04 6.89 -19.14
C VAL A 61 -13.06 8.35 -19.59
N ASN A 62 -12.01 8.80 -20.30
CA ASN A 62 -11.91 10.13 -20.93
C ASN A 62 -12.40 11.28 -20.02
N GLY A 63 -11.98 11.28 -18.75
CA GLY A 63 -12.36 12.28 -17.75
C GLY A 63 -13.77 12.11 -17.13
N LYS A 64 -14.59 11.16 -17.59
CA LYS A 64 -15.91 10.85 -17.03
C LYS A 64 -15.83 9.97 -15.78
N TYR A 65 -14.94 10.32 -14.84
CA TYR A 65 -14.61 9.49 -13.68
C TYR A 65 -15.85 9.14 -12.85
N PHE A 66 -16.73 10.10 -12.54
CA PHE A 66 -17.92 9.84 -11.73
C PHE A 66 -18.84 8.77 -12.31
N TYR A 67 -19.08 8.81 -13.63
CA TYR A 67 -19.93 7.86 -14.32
C TYR A 67 -19.36 6.43 -14.25
N TYR A 68 -18.09 6.27 -14.60
CA TYR A 68 -17.44 4.96 -14.63
C TYR A 68 -17.17 4.42 -13.23
N LEU A 69 -16.79 5.27 -12.27
CA LEU A 69 -16.61 4.88 -10.88
C LEU A 69 -17.91 4.34 -10.27
N ASN A 70 -19.04 5.02 -10.51
CA ASN A 70 -20.35 4.55 -10.06
C ASN A 70 -20.67 3.18 -10.66
N LYS A 71 -20.47 3.00 -11.97
CA LYS A 71 -20.69 1.70 -12.63
C LYS A 71 -19.80 0.59 -12.05
N LEU A 72 -18.51 0.85 -11.87
CA LEU A 72 -17.55 -0.13 -11.34
C LEU A 72 -17.94 -0.57 -9.93
N ILE A 73 -18.21 0.38 -9.03
CA ILE A 73 -18.59 0.08 -7.65
C ILE A 73 -19.92 -0.69 -7.62
N LEU A 74 -20.94 -0.27 -8.38
CA LEU A 74 -22.21 -1.00 -8.44
C LEU A 74 -22.04 -2.43 -8.96
N GLN A 75 -21.13 -2.65 -9.91
CA GLN A 75 -20.89 -3.99 -10.45
C GLN A 75 -20.10 -4.87 -9.46
N ALA A 76 -19.18 -4.28 -8.71
CA ALA A 76 -18.48 -4.95 -7.61
C ALA A 76 -19.45 -5.34 -6.48
N GLU A 77 -20.34 -4.43 -6.07
CA GLU A 77 -21.37 -4.68 -5.06
C GLU A 77 -22.31 -5.84 -5.47
N LYS A 78 -22.71 -5.91 -6.75
CA LYS A 78 -23.53 -7.03 -7.27
C LYS A 78 -22.81 -8.39 -7.23
N LYS A 79 -21.47 -8.39 -7.18
CA LYS A 79 -20.61 -9.58 -7.16
C LYS A 79 -20.11 -9.91 -5.74
N SER A 80 -20.88 -9.50 -4.73
CA SER A 80 -20.58 -9.71 -3.30
C SER A 80 -19.49 -8.82 -2.72
N GLY A 81 -19.11 -7.75 -3.43
CA GLY A 81 -18.23 -6.72 -2.88
C GLY A 81 -18.92 -5.88 -1.79
N PRO A 82 -18.14 -5.13 -0.99
CA PRO A 82 -18.65 -4.35 0.14
C PRO A 82 -19.60 -3.23 -0.32
N PHE A 83 -20.79 -3.18 0.28
CA PHE A 83 -21.76 -2.13 0.01
C PHE A 83 -21.38 -0.83 0.72
N LEU A 84 -20.99 0.19 -0.04
CA LEU A 84 -20.53 1.46 0.53
C LEU A 84 -21.71 2.23 1.16
N SER A 85 -21.78 2.18 2.49
CA SER A 85 -22.75 2.90 3.31
C SER A 85 -22.12 3.39 4.63
N PRO A 86 -22.55 4.56 5.15
CA PRO A 86 -22.07 5.07 6.44
C PRO A 86 -22.38 4.14 7.63
N SER A 87 -23.41 3.30 7.51
CA SER A 87 -23.77 2.31 8.54
C SER A 87 -22.78 1.14 8.60
N GLN A 88 -22.21 0.73 7.46
CA GLN A 88 -21.24 -0.37 7.40
C GLN A 88 -19.81 0.13 7.58
N PHE A 89 -19.51 1.33 7.07
CA PHE A 89 -18.20 1.94 7.11
C PHE A 89 -18.31 3.34 7.75
N PRO A 90 -18.16 3.47 9.07
CA PRO A 90 -18.41 4.73 9.77
C PRO A 90 -17.49 5.88 9.34
N HIS A 91 -16.22 5.56 9.04
CA HIS A 91 -15.24 6.51 8.50
C HIS A 91 -14.47 5.89 7.34
N ILE A 92 -14.19 6.70 6.32
CA ILE A 92 -13.42 6.33 5.14
C ILE A 92 -12.16 7.18 5.07
N ALA A 93 -11.00 6.52 5.06
CA ALA A 93 -9.73 7.12 4.68
C ALA A 93 -9.43 6.86 3.21
N ILE A 94 -9.28 7.92 2.43
CA ILE A 94 -8.88 7.84 1.03
C ILE A 94 -7.37 8.06 0.99
N LYS A 95 -6.61 6.97 0.79
CA LYS A 95 -5.17 7.04 0.59
C LYS A 95 -4.89 7.41 -0.87
N VAL A 96 -4.44 8.64 -1.10
CA VAL A 96 -4.13 9.15 -2.44
C VAL A 96 -2.63 8.97 -2.72
N LYS A 97 -2.27 8.55 -3.93
CA LYS A 97 -0.87 8.50 -4.38
C LYS A 97 -0.43 9.85 -4.93
N THR A 98 0.47 10.53 -4.21
CA THR A 98 1.04 11.83 -4.65
C THR A 98 2.57 11.81 -4.81
N ALA A 99 3.22 10.66 -4.69
CA ALA A 99 4.68 10.54 -4.63
C ALA A 99 5.47 11.28 -5.73
N HIS A 100 4.89 11.42 -6.93
CA HIS A 100 5.50 12.10 -8.08
C HIS A 100 4.73 13.35 -8.51
N ALA A 101 3.99 13.98 -7.60
CA ALA A 101 3.25 15.21 -7.84
C ALA A 101 4.18 16.38 -8.24
N PRO A 102 3.78 17.24 -9.20
CA PRO A 102 2.51 17.19 -9.95
C PRO A 102 2.58 16.35 -11.23
N GLY A 103 3.74 15.77 -11.57
CA GLY A 103 4.00 15.15 -12.87
C GLY A 103 3.29 13.81 -13.09
N HIS A 104 3.23 12.97 -12.06
CA HIS A 104 2.53 11.68 -12.11
C HIS A 104 1.85 11.37 -10.77
N GLN A 105 0.55 11.56 -10.71
CA GLN A 105 -0.25 11.39 -9.49
C GLN A 105 -1.70 11.09 -9.85
N VAL A 106 -2.48 10.71 -8.85
CA VAL A 106 -3.95 10.66 -8.98
C VAL A 106 -4.47 12.04 -9.39
N SER A 107 -5.43 12.09 -10.32
CA SER A 107 -6.06 13.34 -10.75
C SER A 107 -7.04 13.88 -9.70
N ALA A 108 -7.16 15.21 -9.61
CA ALA A 108 -8.18 15.84 -8.76
C ALA A 108 -9.59 15.44 -9.19
N ASP A 109 -9.85 15.32 -10.49
CA ASP A 109 -11.14 14.89 -11.04
C ASP A 109 -11.56 13.50 -10.57
N LEU A 110 -10.62 12.55 -10.46
CA LEU A 110 -10.91 11.21 -9.93
C LEU A 110 -11.22 11.25 -8.43
N LEU A 111 -10.47 12.04 -7.66
CA LEU A 111 -10.74 12.21 -6.24
C LEU A 111 -12.09 12.89 -5.99
N ASP A 112 -12.40 13.97 -6.72
CA ASP A 112 -13.68 14.68 -6.65
C ASP A 112 -14.86 13.80 -7.08
N ALA A 113 -14.66 12.94 -8.07
CA ALA A 113 -15.64 11.93 -8.46
C ALA A 113 -15.91 10.93 -7.32
N LEU A 114 -14.88 10.42 -6.65
CA LEU A 114 -15.04 9.53 -5.49
C LEU A 114 -15.72 10.24 -4.32
N LEU A 115 -15.32 11.47 -4.00
CA LEU A 115 -15.92 12.28 -2.93
C LEU A 115 -17.40 12.57 -3.21
N SER A 116 -17.75 12.86 -4.46
CA SER A 116 -19.13 13.06 -4.90
C SER A 116 -19.94 11.76 -4.79
N PHE A 117 -19.35 10.62 -5.18
CA PHE A 117 -19.97 9.31 -5.03
C PHE A 117 -20.28 8.98 -3.57
N LEU A 118 -19.29 9.13 -2.68
CA LEU A 118 -19.47 8.88 -1.25
C LEU A 118 -20.48 9.84 -0.62
N SER A 119 -20.44 11.13 -0.97
CA SER A 119 -21.45 12.09 -0.51
C SER A 119 -22.86 11.70 -0.95
N GLY A 120 -23.01 11.21 -2.19
CA GLY A 120 -24.27 10.69 -2.72
C GLY A 120 -24.77 9.42 -2.01
N ARG A 121 -23.88 8.65 -1.39
CA ARG A 121 -24.19 7.50 -0.51
C ARG A 121 -24.50 7.90 0.93
N GLY A 122 -24.48 9.19 1.26
CA GLY A 122 -24.83 9.73 2.58
C GLY A 122 -23.66 9.91 3.54
N PHE A 123 -22.42 9.77 3.09
CA PHE A 123 -21.26 10.06 3.93
C PHE A 123 -21.13 11.57 4.17
N ARG A 124 -20.97 11.96 5.43
CA ARG A 124 -20.67 13.35 5.79
C ARG A 124 -19.18 13.66 5.61
N SER A 125 -18.83 14.93 5.48
CA SER A 125 -17.45 15.35 5.27
C SER A 125 -16.53 15.05 6.46
N ASP A 126 -17.05 15.00 7.68
CA ASP A 126 -16.31 14.60 8.88
C ASP A 126 -16.05 13.08 8.94
N GLN A 127 -16.76 12.29 8.14
CA GLN A 127 -16.56 10.84 8.02
C GLN A 127 -15.53 10.46 6.96
N ILE A 128 -15.10 11.42 6.12
CA ILE A 128 -14.16 11.16 5.03
C ILE A 128 -12.88 11.94 5.29
N MET A 129 -11.75 11.26 5.23
CA MET A 129 -10.43 11.86 5.36
C MET A 129 -9.56 11.52 4.15
N ILE A 130 -8.70 12.46 3.77
CA ILE A 130 -7.75 12.31 2.67
C ILE A 130 -6.38 12.12 3.28
N VAL A 131 -5.67 11.10 2.84
CA VAL A 131 -4.43 10.68 3.48
C VAL A 131 -3.37 10.48 2.41
N ASP A 132 -2.18 10.98 2.65
CA ASP A 132 -0.95 10.50 2.02
C ASP A 132 0.21 10.72 2.98
N ARG A 133 1.32 10.00 2.83
CA ARG A 133 2.43 10.08 3.77
C ARG A 133 3.10 11.44 3.77
N ASP A 134 3.39 12.01 2.60
CA ASP A 134 4.18 13.23 2.49
C ASP A 134 3.29 14.46 2.28
N GLU A 135 3.30 15.38 3.25
CA GLU A 135 2.56 16.63 3.17
C GLU A 135 3.01 17.50 1.99
N LYS A 136 4.30 17.50 1.67
CA LYS A 136 4.84 18.32 0.59
C LYS A 136 4.27 17.90 -0.76
N THR A 137 4.10 16.60 -0.97
CA THR A 137 3.52 16.08 -2.20
C THR A 137 2.00 16.24 -2.24
N LEU A 138 1.31 16.18 -1.10
CA LEU A 138 -0.11 16.58 -1.01
C LEU A 138 -0.32 18.05 -1.42
N ILE A 139 0.52 18.96 -0.93
CA ILE A 139 0.48 20.38 -1.31
C ILE A 139 0.75 20.55 -2.81
N ARG A 140 1.85 19.96 -3.31
CA ARG A 140 2.20 20.02 -4.74
C ARG A 140 1.13 19.41 -5.64
N GLY A 141 0.44 18.39 -5.14
CA GLY A 141 -0.64 17.72 -5.86
C GLY A 141 -1.95 18.49 -5.90
N GLY A 142 -2.08 19.58 -5.13
CA GLY A 142 -3.31 20.35 -5.01
C GLY A 142 -4.33 19.75 -4.03
N PHE A 143 -3.91 18.77 -3.23
CA PHE A 143 -4.75 18.05 -2.27
C PHE A 143 -4.69 18.59 -0.85
N TYR A 144 -4.00 19.71 -0.63
CA TYR A 144 -3.83 20.33 0.68
C TYR A 144 -3.88 21.84 0.54
N SER A 145 -4.81 22.49 1.25
CA SER A 145 -4.87 23.94 1.35
C SER A 145 -3.88 24.46 2.39
N THR A 146 -3.11 25.48 2.02
CA THR A 146 -2.19 26.22 2.91
C THR A 146 -2.73 27.59 3.33
N GLY A 147 -3.95 27.93 2.90
CA GLY A 147 -4.61 29.21 3.18
C GLY A 147 -5.49 29.16 4.43
N GLU A 148 -6.68 29.76 4.38
CA GLU A 148 -7.56 29.89 5.55
C GLU A 148 -8.01 28.56 6.19
N LYS A 149 -8.01 27.47 5.41
CA LYS A 149 -8.31 26.10 5.90
C LYS A 149 -7.10 25.18 5.78
N ILE A 150 -6.04 25.49 6.53
CA ILE A 150 -4.83 24.67 6.57
C ILE A 150 -5.19 23.21 6.89
N GLY A 151 -4.70 22.28 6.08
CA GLY A 151 -4.95 20.85 6.29
C GLY A 151 -6.32 20.37 5.82
N PHE A 152 -6.91 21.05 4.83
CA PHE A 152 -8.14 20.62 4.17
C PHE A 152 -8.00 20.58 2.64
N TYR A 153 -8.78 19.69 2.03
CA TYR A 153 -9.14 19.69 0.62
C TYR A 153 -10.63 19.97 0.50
N GLY A 154 -11.00 21.18 0.10
CA GLY A 154 -12.38 21.66 0.16
C GLY A 154 -12.95 21.62 1.58
N LYS A 155 -13.81 20.65 1.87
CA LYS A 155 -14.41 20.41 3.19
C LYS A 155 -13.88 19.16 3.91
N TYR A 156 -12.97 18.42 3.29
CA TYR A 156 -12.44 17.16 3.79
C TYR A 156 -11.09 17.38 4.45
N ARG A 157 -10.86 16.74 5.60
CA ARG A 157 -9.61 16.89 6.34
C ARG A 157 -8.51 16.05 5.72
N THR A 158 -7.31 16.61 5.62
CA THR A 158 -6.13 15.95 5.08
C THR A 158 -5.18 15.55 6.21
N PHE A 159 -4.57 14.37 6.12
CA PHE A 159 -3.59 13.88 7.08
C PHE A 159 -2.31 13.42 6.38
N SER A 160 -1.19 13.67 7.03
CA SER A 160 0.16 13.36 6.57
C SER A 160 1.02 12.82 7.70
N SER A 161 2.23 12.34 7.40
CA SER A 161 3.22 11.97 8.42
C SER A 161 3.60 13.09 9.39
N SER A 162 3.28 14.35 9.06
CA SER A 162 3.43 15.50 9.96
C SER A 162 2.32 15.60 11.01
N SER A 163 1.23 14.82 10.88
CA SER A 163 0.15 14.75 11.85
C SER A 163 0.46 13.75 12.95
N ASP A 164 0.29 14.14 14.22
CA ASP A 164 0.54 13.28 15.39
C ASP A 164 -0.31 11.99 15.42
N THR A 165 -1.41 11.96 14.66
CA THR A 165 -2.32 10.81 14.58
C THR A 165 -2.02 9.87 13.41
N TYR A 166 -1.03 10.21 12.57
CA TYR A 166 -0.71 9.40 11.39
C TYR A 166 0.02 8.11 11.77
N TYR A 167 0.98 8.19 12.70
CA TYR A 167 1.74 7.06 13.22
C TYR A 167 1.32 6.76 14.67
N ASP A 168 1.45 5.50 15.06
CA ASP A 168 1.36 5.07 16.45
C ASP A 168 2.67 4.36 16.84
N PRO A 169 3.32 4.74 17.96
CA PRO A 169 4.58 4.13 18.38
C PRO A 169 4.52 2.62 18.62
N GLU A 170 3.34 2.06 18.90
CA GLU A 170 3.14 0.62 19.10
C GLU A 170 3.04 -0.15 17.77
N TRP A 171 2.84 0.55 16.65
CA TRP A 171 2.63 -0.05 15.33
C TRP A 171 3.77 0.26 14.37
N PHE A 172 4.67 -0.71 14.21
CA PHE A 172 5.79 -0.62 13.29
C PHE A 172 6.13 -1.97 12.68
N HIS A 173 6.68 -1.91 11.46
CA HIS A 173 7.39 -3.02 10.83
C HIS A 173 8.86 -2.98 11.29
N ASP A 174 9.31 -4.04 11.97
CA ASP A 174 10.70 -4.20 12.38
C ASP A 174 11.51 -4.82 11.23
N SER A 175 12.65 -4.21 10.90
CA SER A 175 13.57 -4.74 9.91
C SER A 175 15.01 -4.53 10.38
N PRO A 176 15.88 -5.55 10.25
CA PRO A 176 17.30 -5.44 10.56
C PRO A 176 18.06 -4.58 9.54
N MET A 177 17.43 -4.24 8.41
CA MET A 177 18.04 -3.41 7.38
C MET A 177 18.24 -1.98 7.90
N PRO A 178 19.48 -1.44 7.84
CA PRO A 178 19.76 -0.08 8.28
C PRO A 178 19.02 0.96 7.41
N PRO A 179 18.69 2.12 7.98
CA PRO A 179 18.09 3.23 7.24
C PRO A 179 19.05 3.78 6.18
N THR A 180 18.49 4.55 5.24
CA THR A 180 19.32 5.32 4.31
C THR A 180 20.13 6.38 5.06
N ILE A 181 21.22 6.90 4.46
CA ILE A 181 22.04 7.94 5.10
C ILE A 181 21.19 9.17 5.48
N HIS A 182 20.24 9.56 4.62
CA HIS A 182 19.34 10.68 4.85
C HIS A 182 18.34 10.41 5.99
N ASP A 183 17.77 9.21 6.08
CA ASP A 183 16.88 8.85 7.18
C ASP A 183 17.68 8.68 8.49
N ARG A 184 18.92 8.19 8.38
CA ARG A 184 19.80 7.97 9.52
C ARG A 184 20.13 9.27 10.24
N SER A 185 20.40 10.35 9.50
CA SER A 185 20.69 11.65 10.13
C SER A 185 19.56 12.14 11.02
N ARG A 186 18.29 11.84 10.69
CA ARG A 186 17.13 12.16 11.53
C ARG A 186 17.24 11.51 12.91
N PHE A 187 17.54 10.21 12.98
CA PHE A 187 17.69 9.51 14.27
C PHE A 187 18.87 10.05 15.09
N PHE A 188 19.95 10.49 14.45
CA PHE A 188 21.06 11.15 15.14
C PHE A 188 20.68 12.52 15.69
N LEU A 189 19.79 13.26 15.03
CA LEU A 189 19.27 14.54 15.51
C LEU A 189 18.25 14.37 16.64
N GLU A 190 17.37 13.37 16.55
CA GLU A 190 16.35 13.08 17.56
C GLU A 190 16.96 12.49 18.85
N TYR A 191 17.98 11.65 18.71
CA TYR A 191 18.60 10.94 19.82
C TYR A 191 20.13 11.10 19.80
N PRO A 192 20.69 12.31 20.00
CA PRO A 192 22.13 12.57 19.80
C PRO A 192 23.03 11.79 20.77
N ASN A 193 22.58 11.63 22.02
CA ASN A 193 23.39 11.02 23.09
C ASN A 193 22.99 9.57 23.44
N ASP A 194 21.90 9.05 22.85
CA ASP A 194 21.37 7.73 23.18
C ASP A 194 21.58 6.74 22.02
N ARG A 195 22.71 6.04 22.04
CA ARG A 195 23.04 5.04 21.00
C ARG A 195 22.08 3.86 21.00
N ILE A 196 21.63 3.41 22.16
CA ILE A 196 20.78 2.22 22.28
C ILE A 196 19.43 2.52 21.63
N LYS A 197 18.81 3.63 22.00
CA LYS A 197 17.55 4.07 21.42
C LYS A 197 17.66 4.32 19.92
N ARG A 198 18.76 4.90 19.43
CA ARG A 198 19.00 5.02 17.97
C ARG A 198 18.95 3.67 17.27
N LEU A 199 19.69 2.68 17.77
CA LEU A 199 19.73 1.35 17.14
C LEU A 199 18.37 0.66 17.14
N GLU A 200 17.55 0.89 18.17
CA GLU A 200 16.16 0.41 18.22
C GLU A 200 15.28 1.12 17.19
N GLU A 201 15.34 2.44 17.10
CA GLU A 201 14.52 3.26 16.20
C GLU A 201 14.91 3.10 14.72
N GLU A 202 16.21 2.95 14.42
CA GLU A 202 16.72 2.72 13.07
C GLU A 202 16.11 1.47 12.41
N ARG A 203 15.69 0.49 13.22
CA ARG A 203 15.05 -0.75 12.76
C ARG A 203 13.56 -0.60 12.47
N LYS A 204 12.89 0.43 13.00
CA LYS A 204 11.44 0.57 12.91
C LYS A 204 11.01 1.33 11.65
N SER A 205 9.96 0.83 11.01
CA SER A 205 9.15 1.53 10.02
C SER A 205 7.74 1.66 10.56
N TYR A 206 7.40 2.84 11.06
CA TYR A 206 6.08 3.10 11.66
C TYR A 206 4.97 2.99 10.62
N LEU A 207 3.91 2.28 10.99
CA LEU A 207 2.76 2.01 10.15
C LEU A 207 1.74 3.16 10.23
N PRO A 208 1.00 3.44 9.14
CA PRO A 208 0.02 4.53 9.09
C PRO A 208 -1.23 4.19 9.93
N ALA A 209 -1.11 4.28 11.25
CA ALA A 209 -2.14 3.97 12.24
C ALA A 209 -3.52 4.56 11.92
N ILE A 210 -3.56 5.76 11.33
CA ILE A 210 -4.80 6.41 10.90
C ILE A 210 -5.63 5.56 9.93
N LEU A 211 -5.00 4.66 9.15
CA LEU A 211 -5.68 3.82 8.18
C LEU A 211 -6.32 2.58 8.80
N PHE A 212 -6.04 2.24 10.07
CA PHE A 212 -6.51 0.96 10.63
C PHE A 212 -6.80 0.89 12.15
N LEU A 213 -6.30 1.83 12.98
CA LEU A 213 -6.48 1.79 14.46
C LEU A 213 -7.81 2.35 14.98
N LYS A 214 -8.72 2.77 14.10
CA LYS A 214 -10.05 3.31 14.45
C LYS A 214 -11.17 2.56 13.72
N ASP A 215 -12.40 3.04 13.84
CA ASP A 215 -13.53 2.68 12.96
C ASP A 215 -13.37 3.29 11.55
N VAL A 216 -12.13 3.27 11.04
CA VAL A 216 -11.71 3.80 9.74
C VAL A 216 -11.43 2.63 8.82
N PHE A 217 -12.04 2.67 7.65
CA PHE A 217 -11.78 1.76 6.55
C PHE A 217 -11.18 2.54 5.40
N TRP A 218 -10.38 1.89 4.56
CA TRP A 218 -9.59 2.60 3.57
C TRP A 218 -10.01 2.28 2.14
N ILE A 219 -10.03 3.35 1.33
CA ILE A 219 -10.07 3.30 -0.12
C ILE A 219 -8.73 3.79 -0.63
N ASN A 220 -8.11 3.02 -1.51
CA ASN A 220 -6.81 3.35 -2.08
C ASN A 220 -6.99 3.92 -3.49
N LEU A 221 -6.50 5.14 -3.71
CA LEU A 221 -6.41 5.76 -5.04
C LEU A 221 -4.95 5.81 -5.47
N SER A 222 -4.65 5.18 -6.60
CA SER A 222 -3.28 5.03 -7.09
C SER A 222 -3.18 5.21 -8.60
N VAL A 223 -1.96 5.48 -9.07
CA VAL A 223 -1.55 5.45 -10.47
C VAL A 223 -0.42 4.44 -10.62
N ALA A 224 -0.34 3.81 -11.80
CA ALA A 224 0.65 2.78 -12.08
C ALA A 224 1.99 3.41 -12.53
N THR A 225 3.08 2.92 -11.97
CA THR A 225 4.45 3.31 -12.34
C THR A 225 5.33 2.07 -12.39
N ASP A 226 6.23 1.97 -13.36
CA ASP A 226 7.26 0.93 -13.37
C ASP A 226 8.07 1.04 -12.08
N HIS A 227 8.59 -0.09 -11.59
CA HIS A 227 9.53 -0.06 -10.48
C HIS A 227 10.53 -1.19 -10.66
N VAL A 228 11.83 -0.86 -10.58
CA VAL A 228 12.92 -1.81 -10.86
C VAL A 228 12.80 -3.09 -10.01
N ASN A 229 12.56 -2.94 -8.71
CA ASN A 229 12.50 -4.07 -7.77
C ASN A 229 11.10 -4.71 -7.61
N LEU A 230 10.03 -3.92 -7.64
CA LEU A 230 8.66 -4.44 -7.44
C LEU A 230 8.04 -4.98 -8.73
N GLY A 231 8.56 -4.60 -9.90
CA GLY A 231 7.84 -4.77 -11.16
C GLY A 231 6.95 -3.56 -11.44
N ILE A 232 6.05 -3.29 -10.50
CA ILE A 232 5.09 -2.20 -10.56
C ILE A 232 5.01 -1.53 -9.17
N ASP A 233 5.04 -0.21 -9.17
CA ASP A 233 4.61 0.63 -8.06
C ASP A 233 3.18 1.11 -8.36
N GLY A 234 2.20 0.46 -7.74
CA GLY A 234 0.78 0.68 -7.95
C GLY A 234 0.00 0.74 -6.63
N ALA A 235 -1.08 -0.03 -6.55
CA ALA A 235 -1.99 -0.06 -5.42
C ALA A 235 -1.34 -0.63 -4.15
N ALA A 236 -0.60 -1.74 -4.25
CA ALA A 236 -0.05 -2.42 -3.08
C ALA A 236 1.06 -1.61 -2.40
N SER A 237 1.99 -1.06 -3.18
CA SER A 237 3.06 -0.19 -2.70
C SER A 237 2.51 1.12 -2.14
N ASN A 238 1.47 1.72 -2.74
CA ASN A 238 0.88 2.96 -2.23
C ASN A 238 0.37 2.84 -0.79
N MET A 239 -0.21 1.68 -0.44
CA MET A 239 -0.70 1.40 0.91
C MET A 239 0.39 0.98 1.90
N THR A 240 1.58 0.63 1.42
CA THR A 240 2.66 0.08 2.26
C THR A 240 3.89 0.97 2.26
N THR A 241 4.86 0.72 1.38
CA THR A 241 6.09 1.53 1.30
C THR A 241 5.81 3.01 1.00
N GLY A 242 4.69 3.30 0.32
CA GLY A 242 4.17 4.65 0.12
C GLY A 242 3.55 5.30 1.36
N ALA A 243 3.22 4.53 2.40
CA ALA A 243 2.51 5.00 3.58
C ALA A 243 3.33 4.97 4.89
N ILE A 244 4.33 4.09 5.00
CA ILE A 244 5.14 3.92 6.22
C ILE A 244 6.32 4.89 6.33
N SER A 245 6.85 5.04 7.55
CA SER A 245 8.13 5.74 7.77
C SER A 245 9.34 4.85 7.45
N ASN A 246 10.53 5.45 7.28
CA ASN A 246 11.78 4.72 7.04
C ASN A 246 11.67 3.69 5.88
N HIS A 247 10.91 4.00 4.84
CA HIS A 247 10.58 3.08 3.74
C HIS A 247 11.69 2.98 2.69
N GLN A 248 12.52 4.03 2.54
CA GLN A 248 13.52 4.11 1.47
C GLN A 248 14.57 3.00 1.56
N ARG A 249 14.81 2.45 2.75
CA ARG A 249 15.72 1.31 2.97
C ARG A 249 15.33 0.07 2.18
N PHE A 250 14.04 -0.12 1.89
CA PHE A 250 13.52 -1.26 1.16
C PHE A 250 13.68 -1.07 -0.36
N LEU A 251 13.41 0.14 -0.85
CA LEU A 251 13.20 0.41 -2.29
C LEU A 251 14.39 0.10 -3.19
N LYS A 252 15.63 0.10 -2.66
CA LYS A 252 16.86 -0.15 -3.44
C LYS A 252 17.24 -1.63 -3.56
N LYS A 253 16.52 -2.55 -2.92
CA LYS A 253 16.85 -3.98 -2.89
C LYS A 253 15.75 -4.81 -3.56
N THR A 254 16.16 -5.76 -4.40
CA THR A 254 15.26 -6.60 -5.21
C THR A 254 14.36 -7.50 -4.36
N THR A 255 14.86 -8.05 -3.26
CA THR A 255 14.11 -8.96 -2.39
C THR A 255 13.35 -8.24 -1.28
N LEU A 256 13.93 -7.19 -0.70
CA LEU A 256 13.35 -6.53 0.47
C LEU A 256 12.14 -5.66 0.14
N ALA A 257 12.12 -4.96 -1.01
CA ALA A 257 10.96 -4.14 -1.35
C ALA A 257 9.69 -4.99 -1.51
N PRO A 258 9.70 -6.09 -2.29
CA PRO A 258 8.55 -6.99 -2.36
C PRO A 258 8.16 -7.57 -1.00
N ALA A 259 9.12 -8.04 -0.20
CA ALA A 259 8.86 -8.62 1.12
C ALA A 259 8.16 -7.62 2.05
N ALA A 260 8.69 -6.39 2.16
CA ALA A 260 8.09 -5.36 3.00
C ALA A 260 6.66 -5.00 2.54
N VAL A 261 6.42 -4.88 1.23
CA VAL A 261 5.07 -4.62 0.70
C VAL A 261 4.10 -5.73 1.11
N THR A 262 4.48 -7.00 0.93
CA THR A 262 3.57 -8.12 1.21
C THR A 262 3.41 -8.37 2.70
N GLU A 263 4.47 -8.24 3.50
CA GLU A 263 4.41 -8.42 4.96
C GLU A 263 3.51 -7.37 5.62
N ILE A 264 3.62 -6.10 5.20
CA ILE A 264 2.78 -5.03 5.75
C ILE A 264 1.34 -5.19 5.31
N LEU A 265 1.08 -5.57 4.05
CA LEU A 265 -0.27 -5.89 3.61
C LEU A 265 -0.88 -7.06 4.39
N ALA A 266 -0.08 -8.08 4.74
CA ALA A 266 -0.54 -9.26 5.45
C ALA A 266 -0.87 -9.03 6.93
N ILE A 267 -0.65 -7.83 7.47
CA ILE A 267 -1.08 -7.47 8.83
C ILE A 267 -2.61 -7.54 8.89
N PRO A 268 -3.21 -8.45 9.69
CA PRO A 268 -4.66 -8.68 9.68
C PRO A 268 -5.47 -7.40 9.96
N GLU A 269 -5.04 -6.61 10.93
CA GLU A 269 -5.69 -5.35 11.32
C GLU A 269 -5.67 -4.31 10.20
N PHE A 270 -4.67 -4.39 9.31
CA PHE A 270 -4.58 -3.52 8.13
C PHE A 270 -5.37 -4.09 6.94
N TRP A 271 -5.24 -5.40 6.70
CA TRP A 271 -5.84 -6.12 5.58
C TRP A 271 -7.38 -6.10 5.64
N GLU A 272 -7.95 -6.31 6.82
CA GLU A 272 -9.41 -6.36 7.03
C GLU A 272 -10.10 -5.00 6.81
N LYS A 273 -9.37 -3.90 6.94
CA LYS A 273 -9.90 -2.52 6.83
C LYS A 273 -10.05 -2.03 5.39
N ARG A 274 -9.61 -2.80 4.41
CA ARG A 274 -9.75 -2.45 2.99
C ARG A 274 -11.20 -2.44 2.56
N VAL A 275 -11.57 -1.47 1.73
CA VAL A 275 -12.84 -1.46 1.01
C VAL A 275 -12.61 -1.70 -0.47
N TYR A 276 -11.97 -0.74 -1.14
CA TYR A 276 -11.61 -0.85 -2.55
C TYR A 276 -10.24 -0.23 -2.79
N SER A 277 -9.51 -0.78 -3.74
CA SER A 277 -8.41 -0.10 -4.41
C SER A 277 -8.86 0.28 -5.82
N ILE A 278 -8.46 1.45 -6.25
CA ILE A 278 -8.73 2.00 -7.57
C ILE A 278 -7.39 2.43 -8.15
N LEU A 279 -7.09 1.90 -9.33
CA LEU A 279 -5.87 2.19 -10.08
C LEU A 279 -6.26 2.90 -11.38
N ASP A 280 -5.83 4.16 -11.48
CA ASP A 280 -6.02 4.98 -12.67
C ASP A 280 -4.89 4.73 -13.65
N MET A 281 -5.25 4.30 -14.86
CA MET A 281 -4.32 4.05 -15.96
C MET A 281 -4.31 5.21 -16.96
N SER A 282 -5.12 6.26 -16.75
CA SER A 282 -5.22 7.39 -17.70
C SER A 282 -3.87 8.00 -18.05
N GLN A 283 -2.95 7.96 -17.09
CA GLN A 283 -1.52 8.13 -17.30
C GLN A 283 -0.81 7.04 -16.50
N TYR A 284 0.18 6.39 -17.10
CA TYR A 284 1.07 5.46 -16.41
C TYR A 284 2.49 5.64 -16.92
N GLN A 285 3.48 5.37 -16.06
CA GLN A 285 4.88 5.37 -16.45
C GLN A 285 5.35 3.94 -16.64
N PHE A 286 5.76 3.55 -17.85
CA PHE A 286 6.09 2.15 -18.16
C PHE A 286 7.57 1.80 -18.03
N ALA A 287 8.47 2.77 -17.81
CA ALA A 287 9.90 2.57 -17.62
C ALA A 287 10.54 3.60 -16.66
N ASN A 288 11.83 3.44 -16.36
CA ASN A 288 12.62 4.30 -15.46
C ASN A 288 12.00 4.46 -14.05
N GLY A 289 11.44 3.37 -13.53
CA GLY A 289 10.77 3.35 -12.24
C GLY A 289 11.62 3.81 -11.05
N GLY A 290 11.01 4.54 -10.12
CA GLY A 290 11.66 5.11 -8.92
C GLY A 290 11.91 6.61 -9.01
N GLN A 291 11.87 7.18 -10.22
CA GLN A 291 11.78 8.62 -10.46
C GLN A 291 10.69 8.88 -11.49
N PHE A 292 10.13 10.09 -11.45
CA PHE A 292 9.21 10.55 -12.48
C PHE A 292 9.99 10.89 -13.75
N ASP A 293 9.55 10.34 -14.87
CA ASP A 293 10.11 10.60 -16.18
C ASP A 293 9.00 10.70 -17.24
N ALA A 294 8.83 11.91 -17.77
CA ALA A 294 7.78 12.20 -18.74
C ALA A 294 8.00 11.50 -20.08
N GLU A 295 9.23 11.10 -20.43
CA GLU A 295 9.54 10.38 -21.67
C GLU A 295 8.89 8.99 -21.69
N PHE A 296 8.74 8.38 -20.51
CA PHE A 296 8.16 7.04 -20.36
C PHE A 296 6.72 7.06 -19.90
N LEU A 297 6.02 8.18 -20.06
CA LEU A 297 4.58 8.25 -19.87
C LEU A 297 3.84 7.72 -21.10
N ASP A 298 2.80 6.95 -20.84
CA ASP A 298 1.80 6.57 -21.83
C ASP A 298 0.42 6.61 -21.16
N SER A 299 -0.63 6.44 -21.96
CA SER A 299 -2.01 6.57 -21.50
C SER A 299 -2.87 5.40 -21.98
N ASP A 300 -3.55 4.76 -21.05
CA ASP A 300 -4.70 3.91 -21.33
C ASP A 300 -5.86 4.46 -20.51
N PRO A 301 -6.90 5.07 -21.11
CA PRO A 301 -8.00 5.68 -20.36
C PRO A 301 -8.91 4.63 -19.71
N SER A 302 -8.33 3.76 -18.89
CA SER A 302 -8.97 2.69 -18.15
C SER A 302 -8.87 2.94 -16.65
N LEU A 303 -9.92 2.54 -15.93
CA LEU A 303 -9.98 2.59 -14.47
C LEU A 303 -10.19 1.17 -13.98
N LEU A 304 -9.29 0.71 -13.12
CA LEU A 304 -9.35 -0.63 -12.53
C LEU A 304 -9.80 -0.52 -11.08
N LEU A 305 -10.72 -1.38 -10.66
CA LEU A 305 -11.25 -1.46 -9.31
C LEU A 305 -11.23 -2.89 -8.80
N SER A 306 -10.76 -3.10 -7.58
CA SER A 306 -10.79 -4.40 -6.91
C SER A 306 -10.79 -4.23 -5.39
N GLU A 307 -11.28 -5.24 -4.69
CA GLU A 307 -11.08 -5.38 -3.25
C GLU A 307 -9.65 -5.80 -2.91
N ASN A 308 -8.84 -6.27 -3.87
CA ASN A 308 -7.47 -6.69 -3.63
C ASN A 308 -6.47 -5.79 -4.40
N PRO A 309 -5.60 -5.03 -3.72
CA PRO A 309 -4.62 -4.16 -4.37
C PRO A 309 -3.61 -4.96 -5.21
N ILE A 310 -3.26 -6.19 -4.82
CA ILE A 310 -2.32 -7.01 -5.57
C ILE A 310 -2.94 -7.45 -6.91
N SER A 311 -4.25 -7.73 -6.94
CA SER A 311 -4.94 -8.08 -8.18
C SER A 311 -4.93 -6.95 -9.21
N LEU A 312 -5.03 -5.70 -8.74
CA LEU A 312 -4.89 -4.52 -9.60
C LEU A 312 -3.48 -4.41 -10.18
N ASP A 313 -2.48 -4.56 -9.32
CA ASP A 313 -1.07 -4.47 -9.73
C ASP A 313 -0.71 -5.57 -10.73
N TYR A 314 -1.23 -6.79 -10.53
CA TYR A 314 -1.08 -7.89 -11.48
C TYR A 314 -1.71 -7.56 -12.84
N THR A 315 -2.96 -7.06 -12.83
CA THR A 315 -3.69 -6.72 -14.06
C THR A 315 -3.04 -5.56 -14.83
N ALA A 316 -2.58 -4.53 -14.12
CA ALA A 316 -1.88 -3.40 -14.72
C ALA A 316 -0.50 -3.80 -15.27
N LEU A 317 0.18 -4.76 -14.63
CA LEU A 317 1.46 -5.26 -15.14
C LEU A 317 1.32 -5.95 -16.50
N SER A 318 0.23 -6.66 -16.76
CA SER A 318 -0.02 -7.22 -18.10
C SER A 318 -0.15 -6.13 -19.18
N ILE A 319 -0.64 -4.94 -18.82
CA ILE A 319 -0.64 -3.77 -19.72
C ILE A 319 0.80 -3.27 -19.93
N PHE A 320 1.59 -3.16 -18.84
CA PHE A 320 3.00 -2.76 -18.90
C PHE A 320 3.84 -3.67 -19.78
N LYS A 321 3.60 -4.98 -19.72
CA LYS A 321 4.29 -5.97 -20.54
C LYS A 321 4.14 -5.66 -22.03
N ASN A 322 2.92 -5.36 -22.48
CA ASN A 322 2.63 -5.05 -23.88
C ASN A 322 3.28 -3.74 -24.33
N ILE A 323 3.18 -2.67 -23.53
CA ILE A 323 3.75 -1.38 -23.90
C ILE A 323 5.28 -1.37 -23.85
N ARG A 324 5.89 -2.05 -22.87
CA ARG A 324 7.34 -2.20 -22.77
C ARG A 324 7.89 -2.93 -23.99
N LYS A 325 7.25 -4.03 -24.39
CA LYS A 325 7.59 -4.77 -25.61
C LYS A 325 7.52 -3.89 -26.85
N LYS A 326 6.44 -3.12 -27.00
CA LYS A 326 6.23 -2.19 -28.12
C LYS A 326 7.35 -1.15 -28.23
N ASN A 327 7.87 -0.69 -27.09
CA ASN A 327 8.94 0.31 -27.02
C ASN A 327 10.35 -0.32 -26.91
N GLY A 328 10.52 -1.62 -27.12
CA GLY A 328 11.82 -2.29 -27.13
C GLY A 328 12.44 -2.53 -25.75
N PHE A 329 11.68 -2.39 -24.67
CA PHE A 329 12.14 -2.69 -23.30
C PHE A 329 11.96 -4.17 -22.95
N ILE A 330 12.80 -4.64 -22.01
CA ILE A 330 12.66 -5.97 -21.42
C ILE A 330 11.28 -6.08 -20.75
N GLU A 331 10.54 -7.11 -21.13
CA GLU A 331 9.23 -7.46 -20.56
C GLU A 331 9.37 -7.77 -19.06
N ARG A 332 8.38 -7.36 -18.26
CA ARG A 332 8.28 -7.78 -16.86
C ARG A 332 7.33 -8.98 -16.81
N ASP A 333 7.88 -10.17 -16.63
CA ASP A 333 7.09 -11.38 -16.51
C ASP A 333 6.49 -11.48 -15.10
N GLU A 334 5.16 -11.49 -15.04
CA GLU A 334 4.39 -11.54 -13.81
C GLU A 334 4.75 -12.76 -12.94
N SER A 335 5.13 -13.89 -13.57
CA SER A 335 5.49 -15.12 -12.88
C SER A 335 6.87 -15.07 -12.21
N THR A 336 7.74 -14.15 -12.64
CA THR A 336 9.12 -14.05 -12.14
C THR A 336 9.24 -13.12 -10.94
N LEU A 337 8.36 -12.11 -10.87
CA LEU A 337 8.41 -11.05 -9.87
C LEU A 337 8.13 -11.57 -8.46
N LEU A 338 9.01 -11.19 -7.53
CA LEU A 338 8.94 -11.62 -6.14
C LEU A 338 7.69 -11.08 -5.43
N LEU A 339 7.16 -9.92 -5.85
CA LEU A 339 5.95 -9.33 -5.26
C LEU A 339 4.77 -10.31 -5.28
N PHE A 340 4.48 -10.92 -6.43
CA PHE A 340 3.36 -11.85 -6.57
C PHE A 340 3.65 -13.23 -5.95
N LYS A 341 4.92 -13.64 -5.91
CA LYS A 341 5.33 -14.89 -5.22
C LYS A 341 5.10 -14.77 -3.72
N TYR A 342 5.62 -13.71 -3.10
CA TYR A 342 5.46 -13.47 -1.67
C TYR A 342 3.99 -13.19 -1.31
N ALA A 343 3.24 -12.48 -2.17
CA ALA A 343 1.81 -12.28 -1.95
C ALA A 343 1.04 -13.61 -1.91
N LYS A 344 1.35 -14.53 -2.82
CA LYS A 344 0.76 -15.88 -2.81
C LYS A 344 1.16 -16.68 -1.58
N GLU A 345 2.43 -16.63 -1.17
CA GLU A 345 2.94 -17.34 0.02
C GLU A 345 2.28 -16.85 1.31
N LEU A 346 2.00 -15.55 1.41
CA LEU A 346 1.32 -14.92 2.54
C LEU A 346 -0.21 -14.95 2.45
N GLY A 347 -0.77 -15.59 1.42
CA GLY A 347 -2.22 -15.74 1.26
C GLY A 347 -2.96 -14.45 0.89
N LEU A 348 -2.28 -13.48 0.30
CA LEU A 348 -2.83 -12.18 -0.13
C LEU A 348 -3.58 -12.23 -1.47
N GLY A 349 -3.88 -13.42 -1.98
CA GLY A 349 -4.56 -13.62 -3.26
C GLY A 349 -3.79 -14.54 -4.20
N GLU A 350 -4.52 -15.15 -5.14
CA GLU A 350 -3.95 -16.06 -6.13
C GLU A 350 -4.06 -15.47 -7.54
N MET A 351 -2.92 -15.07 -8.11
CA MET A 351 -2.90 -14.36 -9.40
C MET A 351 -3.56 -15.14 -10.55
N ASN A 352 -3.45 -16.47 -10.54
CA ASN A 352 -4.02 -17.33 -11.57
C ASN A 352 -5.56 -17.41 -11.53
N LYS A 353 -6.19 -16.94 -10.44
CA LYS A 353 -7.65 -16.96 -10.25
C LYS A 353 -8.29 -15.60 -10.54
N ILE A 354 -7.50 -14.56 -10.80
CA ILE A 354 -8.01 -13.22 -11.07
C ILE A 354 -8.82 -13.25 -12.36
N ARG A 355 -10.07 -12.77 -12.28
CA ARG A 355 -10.92 -12.53 -13.46
C ARG A 355 -11.12 -11.04 -13.65
N VAL A 356 -10.97 -10.59 -14.88
CA VAL A 356 -11.20 -9.21 -15.28
C VAL A 356 -12.60 -9.09 -15.88
N PHE A 357 -13.44 -8.24 -15.29
CA PHE A 357 -14.79 -7.95 -15.76
C PHE A 357 -14.82 -6.56 -16.39
N ASP A 358 -15.08 -6.52 -17.70
CA ASP A 358 -15.29 -5.25 -18.40
C ASP A 358 -16.67 -4.67 -18.07
N VAL A 359 -16.67 -3.41 -17.66
CA VAL A 359 -17.86 -2.64 -17.30
C VAL A 359 -18.05 -1.53 -18.34
N TYR A 360 -19.09 -1.69 -19.17
CA TYR A 360 -19.46 -0.78 -20.25
C TYR A 360 -20.49 0.25 -19.81
#